data_AF-A0A7V9LA71-F1
#
_entry.id   AF-A0A7V9LA71-F1
#
_cell.length_a   1.000
_cell.length_b   1.000
_cell.length_c   1.000
_cell.angle_alpha   90.00
_cell.angle_beta   90.00
_cell.angle_gamma   90.00
#
_symmetry.space_group_name_H-M   'P 1'
#
loop_
_entity.id
_entity.type
_entity.pdbx_description
1 polymer ?
#
loop_
_entity_poly.entity_id
_entity_poly.type
_entity_poly.pdbx_seq_one_letter_code
_entity_poly.pdbx_strand_id
1 'polypeptide(L)'
;QKVIDALYRDTAPLEERRALRPDGKNLYYAYDHFWDNCTTRVRDILDEASGGILSTLKGVETDGKTFRDLARDGFWGMRGFLLITDVAMGRVTDRVPDYWERMFLPQFLREGVEKKWGIKPIILYQRQPELERPELAGMNTKADTNGNGLADVEEDTEHASSRAMLFFILLLLVVPAIAARYFGRFQRSTLALAILPQFLLGGILWFLAIISPLPYVLWNESLLVLLPLDLLLLILKPDKRRLYARGRVVMLGLYVLLNLIGVMKQPILALVIWPLVPNFLVGFWKPAWSKKRHVETSVAKADAKKLDASSEPTSAKKKSA
;
A
#
# COMPACT_ATOMS: atom_id res chain seq x y z
N GLN A 1 -40.21 -14.10 -12.37
CA GLN A 1 -40.29 -15.14 -11.31
C GLN A 1 -38.94 -15.76 -10.99
N LYS A 2 -38.27 -16.48 -11.90
CA LYS A 2 -36.96 -17.14 -11.62
C LYS A 2 -35.89 -16.25 -10.97
N VAL A 3 -35.72 -15.00 -11.43
CA VAL A 3 -34.81 -14.00 -10.81
C VAL A 3 -35.21 -13.69 -9.37
N ILE A 4 -36.51 -13.46 -9.12
CA ILE A 4 -37.05 -13.13 -7.80
C ILE A 4 -36.81 -14.30 -6.84
N ASP A 5 -37.08 -15.53 -7.28
CA ASP A 5 -36.90 -16.73 -6.47
C ASP A 5 -35.41 -17.00 -6.16
N ALA A 6 -34.50 -16.67 -7.09
CA ALA A 6 -33.06 -16.77 -6.89
C ALA A 6 -32.54 -15.70 -5.91
N LEU A 7 -32.96 -14.44 -6.05
CA LEU A 7 -32.61 -13.36 -5.13
C LEU A 7 -33.12 -13.67 -3.71
N TYR A 8 -34.38 -14.11 -3.58
CA TYR A 8 -34.99 -14.46 -2.29
C TYR A 8 -34.20 -15.55 -1.57
N ARG A 9 -33.74 -16.58 -2.28
CA ARG A 9 -32.91 -17.66 -1.72
C ARG A 9 -31.58 -17.17 -1.15
N ASP A 10 -31.02 -16.08 -1.66
CA ASP A 10 -29.74 -15.54 -1.20
C ASP A 10 -29.89 -14.49 -0.09
N THR A 11 -31.01 -13.77 -0.06
CA THR A 11 -31.32 -12.75 0.95
C THR A 11 -32.14 -13.25 2.16
N ALA A 12 -32.63 -14.49 2.14
CA ALA A 12 -33.43 -15.06 3.23
C ALA A 12 -32.67 -15.13 4.58
N PRO A 13 -33.39 -15.11 5.72
CA PRO A 13 -32.80 -15.33 7.04
C PRO A 13 -31.94 -16.60 7.10
N LEU A 14 -30.91 -16.61 7.96
CA LEU A 14 -29.93 -17.71 8.06
C LEU A 14 -30.57 -19.09 8.29
N GLU A 15 -31.64 -19.18 9.08
CA GLU A 15 -32.34 -20.43 9.36
C GLU A 15 -33.06 -20.98 8.12
N GLU A 16 -33.68 -20.10 7.34
CA GLU A 16 -34.35 -20.45 6.09
C GLU A 16 -33.32 -20.82 5.01
N ARG A 17 -32.17 -20.15 4.97
CA ARG A 17 -31.04 -20.54 4.10
C ARG A 17 -30.47 -21.92 4.46
N ARG A 18 -30.42 -22.29 5.74
CA ARG A 18 -30.04 -23.65 6.18
C ARG A 18 -31.02 -24.71 5.69
N ALA A 19 -32.32 -24.41 5.75
CA ALA A 19 -33.36 -25.30 5.25
C ALA A 19 -33.33 -25.43 3.72
N LEU A 20 -33.05 -24.34 3.00
CA LEU A 20 -33.00 -24.31 1.54
C LEU A 20 -31.69 -24.86 0.94
N ARG A 21 -30.60 -24.88 1.71
CA ARG A 21 -29.27 -25.37 1.29
C ARG A 21 -28.67 -26.28 2.39
N PRO A 22 -29.15 -27.54 2.51
CA PRO A 22 -28.71 -28.48 3.55
C PRO A 22 -27.25 -28.93 3.42
N ASP A 23 -26.60 -28.68 2.27
CA ASP A 23 -25.18 -28.96 2.06
C ASP A 23 -24.24 -27.91 2.71
N GLY A 24 -24.79 -26.84 3.29
CA GLY A 24 -24.07 -25.87 4.13
C GLY A 24 -23.12 -24.92 3.39
N LYS A 25 -22.98 -25.04 2.06
CA LYS A 25 -21.92 -24.37 1.29
C LYS A 25 -22.02 -22.84 1.20
N ASN A 26 -23.15 -22.24 1.58
CA ASN A 26 -23.43 -20.79 1.42
C ASN A 26 -23.98 -20.11 2.70
N LEU A 27 -23.76 -20.69 3.88
CA LEU A 27 -24.28 -20.12 5.14
C LEU A 27 -23.55 -18.87 5.60
N TYR A 28 -22.30 -18.71 5.18
CA TYR A 28 -21.46 -17.57 5.52
C TYR A 28 -21.07 -16.85 4.23
N TYR A 29 -21.39 -15.56 4.19
CA TYR A 29 -21.02 -14.72 3.06
C TYR A 29 -19.61 -14.20 3.27
N ALA A 30 -18.63 -14.86 2.64
CA ALA A 30 -17.26 -14.38 2.57
C ALA A 30 -17.20 -13.27 1.50
N TYR A 31 -17.44 -12.03 1.92
CA TYR A 31 -17.48 -10.87 1.03
C TYR A 31 -16.11 -10.63 0.37
N ASP A 32 -16.09 -10.61 -0.96
CA ASP A 32 -14.96 -10.13 -1.75
C ASP A 32 -15.41 -8.91 -2.57
N HIS A 33 -14.78 -7.77 -2.31
CA HIS A 33 -15.17 -6.51 -2.93
C HIS A 33 -15.18 -6.53 -4.47
N PHE A 34 -14.31 -7.28 -5.14
CA PHE A 34 -14.20 -7.25 -6.61
C PHE A 34 -14.86 -8.46 -7.29
N TRP A 35 -14.78 -9.65 -6.68
CA TRP A 35 -15.24 -10.88 -7.34
C TRP A 35 -16.53 -11.47 -6.77
N ASP A 36 -16.84 -11.28 -5.49
CA ASP A 36 -18.05 -11.81 -4.82
C ASP A 36 -18.63 -10.78 -3.86
N ASN A 37 -19.29 -9.78 -4.44
CA ASN A 37 -19.97 -8.71 -3.74
C ASN A 37 -21.48 -8.71 -4.05
N CYS A 38 -22.22 -7.81 -3.42
CA CYS A 38 -23.67 -7.74 -3.58
C CYS A 38 -24.10 -7.52 -5.03
N THR A 39 -23.35 -6.69 -5.78
CA THR A 39 -23.61 -6.43 -7.19
C THR A 39 -23.27 -7.64 -8.07
N THR A 40 -22.13 -8.30 -7.87
CA THR A 40 -21.74 -9.45 -8.69
C THR A 40 -22.70 -10.62 -8.50
N ARG A 41 -23.22 -10.84 -7.29
CA ARG A 41 -24.27 -11.85 -7.04
C ARG A 41 -25.56 -11.55 -7.79
N VAL A 42 -26.02 -10.30 -7.75
CA VAL A 42 -27.20 -9.89 -8.51
C VAL A 42 -26.95 -10.03 -10.02
N ARG A 43 -25.77 -9.61 -10.50
CA ARG A 43 -25.35 -9.79 -11.90
C ARG A 43 -25.41 -11.27 -12.30
N ASP A 44 -24.85 -12.16 -11.49
CA ASP A 44 -24.75 -13.59 -11.82
C ASP A 44 -26.14 -14.24 -11.84
N ILE A 45 -27.03 -13.89 -10.90
CA ILE A 45 -28.43 -14.33 -10.90
C ILE A 45 -29.19 -13.83 -12.14
N LEU A 46 -28.98 -12.56 -12.52
CA LEU A 46 -29.60 -11.99 -13.72
C LEU A 46 -29.08 -12.66 -14.99
N ASP A 47 -27.77 -12.91 -15.06
CA ASP A 47 -27.14 -13.57 -16.20
C ASP A 47 -27.66 -15.00 -16.36
N GLU A 48 -27.68 -15.78 -15.28
CA GLU A 48 -28.22 -17.16 -15.28
C GLU A 48 -29.68 -17.18 -15.73
N ALA A 49 -30.52 -16.33 -15.14
CA ALA A 49 -31.95 -16.30 -15.44
C ALA A 49 -32.26 -15.82 -16.87
N SER A 50 -31.35 -15.06 -17.48
CA SER A 50 -31.48 -14.55 -18.84
C SER A 50 -30.78 -15.40 -19.90
N GLY A 51 -30.15 -16.52 -19.51
CA GLY A 51 -29.44 -17.40 -20.44
C GLY A 51 -28.09 -16.87 -20.90
N GLY A 52 -27.39 -16.10 -20.06
CA GLY A 52 -26.02 -15.66 -20.33
C GLY A 52 -25.89 -14.33 -21.09
N ILE A 53 -26.94 -13.52 -21.14
CA ILE A 53 -26.94 -12.28 -21.95
C ILE A 53 -25.90 -11.27 -21.44
N LEU A 54 -25.74 -11.11 -20.13
CA LEU A 54 -24.76 -10.17 -19.56
C LEU A 54 -23.34 -10.68 -19.74
N SER A 55 -23.10 -11.99 -19.64
CA SER A 55 -21.78 -12.59 -19.81
C SER A 55 -21.25 -12.50 -21.24
N THR A 56 -22.09 -12.15 -22.22
CA THR A 56 -21.62 -11.73 -23.56
C THR A 56 -20.82 -10.42 -23.54
N LEU A 57 -20.80 -9.67 -22.44
CA LEU A 57 -19.97 -8.47 -22.25
C LEU A 57 -18.56 -8.78 -21.73
N LYS A 58 -18.22 -10.07 -21.52
CA LYS A 58 -16.85 -10.49 -21.27
C LYS A 58 -15.95 -10.14 -22.45
N GLY A 59 -14.72 -9.71 -22.16
CA GLY A 59 -13.76 -9.26 -23.16
C GLY A 59 -14.09 -7.92 -23.85
N VAL A 60 -15.22 -7.28 -23.53
CA VAL A 60 -15.51 -5.93 -24.02
C VAL A 60 -14.62 -4.94 -23.27
N GLU A 61 -13.82 -4.20 -24.03
CA GLU A 61 -12.93 -3.17 -23.49
C GLU A 61 -13.70 -2.04 -22.80
N THR A 62 -13.04 -1.42 -21.83
CA THR A 62 -13.58 -0.35 -20.99
C THR A 62 -12.80 0.95 -21.21
N ASP A 63 -12.90 1.90 -20.29
CA ASP A 63 -12.27 3.24 -20.38
C ASP A 63 -10.79 3.25 -19.95
N GLY A 64 -10.16 2.09 -19.79
CA GLY A 64 -8.76 1.97 -19.39
C GLY A 64 -8.50 2.14 -17.89
N LYS A 65 -9.53 2.37 -17.07
CA LYS A 65 -9.39 2.42 -15.61
C LYS A 65 -9.11 1.03 -15.03
N THR A 66 -8.20 0.95 -14.08
CA THR A 66 -7.95 -0.29 -13.35
C THR A 66 -9.01 -0.52 -12.26
N PHE A 67 -9.09 -1.74 -11.71
CA PHE A 67 -9.91 -1.98 -10.50
C PHE A 67 -9.53 -1.04 -9.34
N ARG A 68 -8.25 -0.69 -9.21
CA ARG A 68 -7.78 0.28 -8.20
C ARG A 68 -8.36 1.65 -8.47
N ASP A 69 -8.34 2.13 -9.70
CA ASP A 69 -8.90 3.44 -10.05
C ASP A 69 -10.40 3.46 -9.76
N LEU A 70 -11.13 2.42 -10.18
CA LEU A 70 -12.56 2.29 -9.88
C LEU A 70 -12.88 2.24 -8.37
N ALA A 71 -12.01 1.62 -7.56
CA ALA A 71 -12.15 1.63 -6.10
C ALA A 71 -11.83 3.02 -5.52
N ARG A 72 -10.84 3.74 -6.06
CA ARG A 72 -10.48 5.09 -5.63
C ARG A 72 -11.57 6.11 -5.94
N ASP A 73 -12.27 5.97 -7.05
CA ASP A 73 -13.43 6.80 -7.40
C ASP A 73 -14.50 6.76 -6.28
N GLY A 74 -14.70 5.58 -5.68
CA GLY A 74 -15.61 5.42 -4.53
C GLY A 74 -15.13 6.09 -3.23
N PHE A 75 -13.85 6.47 -3.15
CA PHE A 75 -13.24 7.15 -1.99
C PHE A 75 -12.94 8.63 -2.24
N TRP A 76 -13.57 9.22 -3.25
CA TRP A 76 -13.38 10.62 -3.60
C TRP A 76 -13.60 11.58 -2.40
N GLY A 77 -12.74 12.58 -2.23
CA GLY A 77 -12.76 13.49 -1.08
C GLY A 77 -12.27 12.89 0.25
N MET A 78 -12.10 11.57 0.35
CA MET A 78 -11.60 10.87 1.53
C MET A 78 -10.11 10.57 1.41
N ARG A 79 -9.27 11.61 1.48
CA ARG A 79 -7.80 11.54 1.27
C ARG A 79 -7.11 10.40 2.04
N GLY A 80 -7.51 10.16 3.29
CA GLY A 80 -6.95 9.07 4.10
C GLY A 80 -7.19 7.69 3.49
N PHE A 81 -8.39 7.44 2.97
CA PHE A 81 -8.72 6.19 2.29
C PHE A 81 -7.98 6.07 0.96
N LEU A 82 -7.86 7.14 0.17
CA LEU A 82 -7.07 7.13 -1.06
C LEU A 82 -5.61 6.69 -0.82
N LEU A 83 -4.99 7.15 0.27
CA LEU A 83 -3.64 6.73 0.67
C LEU A 83 -3.60 5.25 1.06
N ILE A 84 -4.57 4.78 1.85
CA ILE A 84 -4.67 3.37 2.26
C ILE A 84 -4.83 2.47 1.04
N THR A 85 -5.67 2.86 0.08
CA THR A 85 -5.94 2.12 -1.15
C THR A 85 -4.66 1.89 -1.97
N ASP A 86 -3.78 2.89 -2.09
CA ASP A 86 -2.51 2.75 -2.80
C ASP A 86 -1.55 1.74 -2.12
N VAL A 87 -1.61 1.61 -0.80
CA VAL A 87 -0.72 0.73 -0.02
C VAL A 87 -1.29 -0.67 0.18
N ALA A 88 -2.58 -0.79 0.51
CA ALA A 88 -3.22 -2.01 0.97
C ALA A 88 -3.72 -2.90 -0.18
N MET A 89 -4.09 -2.32 -1.32
CA MET A 89 -4.50 -3.10 -2.48
C MET A 89 -3.27 -3.51 -3.30
N GLY A 90 -3.22 -4.78 -3.69
CA GLY A 90 -2.14 -5.41 -4.42
C GLY A 90 -2.32 -5.38 -5.93
N ARG A 91 -1.33 -5.94 -6.65
CA ARG A 91 -1.18 -5.86 -8.10
C ARG A 91 -2.35 -6.40 -8.92
N VAL A 92 -3.17 -7.27 -8.34
CA VAL A 92 -4.37 -7.83 -9.01
C VAL A 92 -5.35 -6.73 -9.36
N THR A 93 -5.29 -5.60 -8.64
CA THR A 93 -6.17 -4.45 -8.84
C THR A 93 -5.62 -3.43 -9.85
N ASP A 94 -4.38 -3.59 -10.31
CA ASP A 94 -3.71 -2.72 -11.29
C ASP A 94 -3.86 -3.22 -12.73
N ARG A 95 -4.96 -3.92 -13.01
CA ARG A 95 -5.35 -4.32 -14.37
C ARG A 95 -6.69 -3.69 -14.73
N VAL A 96 -6.88 -3.44 -16.00
CA VAL A 96 -8.16 -2.98 -16.56
C VAL A 96 -9.14 -4.16 -16.55
N PRO A 97 -10.33 -4.03 -15.93
CA PRO A 97 -11.38 -5.03 -16.04
C PRO A 97 -12.03 -4.99 -17.43
N ASP A 98 -12.49 -6.14 -17.90
CA ASP A 98 -13.48 -6.13 -18.97
C ASP A 98 -14.84 -5.61 -18.45
N TYR A 99 -15.78 -5.36 -19.35
CA TYR A 99 -17.07 -4.80 -18.95
C TYR A 99 -17.86 -5.70 -17.99
N TRP A 100 -17.76 -7.03 -18.12
CA TRP A 100 -18.40 -7.97 -17.20
C TRP A 100 -17.83 -7.86 -15.78
N GLU A 101 -16.50 -7.82 -15.66
CA GLU A 101 -15.81 -7.67 -14.38
C GLU A 101 -16.10 -6.31 -13.75
N ARG A 102 -16.21 -5.26 -14.57
CA ARG A 102 -16.55 -3.90 -14.14
C ARG A 102 -17.92 -3.80 -13.44
N MET A 103 -18.83 -4.74 -13.71
CA MET A 103 -20.13 -4.85 -13.02
C MET A 103 -20.03 -5.27 -11.54
N PHE A 104 -18.83 -5.36 -10.95
CA PHE A 104 -18.71 -5.38 -9.49
C PHE A 104 -19.27 -4.09 -8.85
N LEU A 105 -19.31 -2.99 -9.60
CA LEU A 105 -19.96 -1.75 -9.16
C LEU A 105 -21.37 -1.63 -9.76
N PRO A 106 -22.36 -1.18 -8.96
CA PRO A 106 -23.77 -1.22 -9.33
C PRO A 106 -24.14 -0.32 -10.52
N GLN A 107 -23.42 0.78 -10.74
CA GLN A 107 -23.62 1.65 -11.89
C GLN A 107 -23.34 0.92 -13.22
N PHE A 108 -22.27 0.14 -13.31
CA PHE A 108 -21.92 -0.57 -14.54
C PHE A 108 -22.82 -1.77 -14.79
N LEU A 109 -23.37 -2.39 -13.73
CA LEU A 109 -24.45 -3.37 -13.87
C LEU A 109 -25.71 -2.71 -14.46
N ARG A 110 -26.13 -1.55 -13.96
CA ARG A 110 -27.29 -0.81 -14.50
C ARG A 110 -27.09 -0.44 -15.98
N GLU A 111 -25.93 0.11 -16.32
CA GLU A 111 -25.57 0.42 -17.71
C GLU A 111 -25.55 -0.84 -18.58
N GLY A 112 -25.01 -1.96 -18.07
CA GLY A 112 -25.01 -3.24 -18.77
C GLY A 112 -26.42 -3.77 -19.06
N VAL A 113 -27.33 -3.64 -18.09
CA VAL A 113 -28.75 -4.00 -18.22
C VAL A 113 -29.43 -3.11 -19.26
N GLU A 114 -29.23 -1.79 -19.18
CA GLU A 114 -29.80 -0.85 -20.15
C GLU A 114 -29.28 -1.14 -21.56
N LYS A 115 -27.97 -1.40 -21.71
CA LYS A 115 -27.35 -1.71 -23.01
C LYS A 115 -27.89 -2.99 -23.63
N LYS A 116 -28.20 -4.02 -22.83
CA LYS A 116 -28.65 -5.33 -23.33
C LYS A 116 -30.14 -5.42 -23.57
N TRP A 117 -30.94 -4.77 -22.72
CA TRP A 117 -32.40 -4.88 -22.78
C TRP A 117 -33.12 -3.58 -23.13
N GLY A 118 -32.42 -2.46 -23.26
CA GLY A 118 -33.03 -1.14 -23.51
C GLY A 118 -33.88 -0.63 -22.34
N ILE A 119 -33.72 -1.22 -21.15
CA ILE A 119 -34.52 -0.89 -19.96
C ILE A 119 -33.79 0.21 -19.18
N LYS A 120 -34.38 1.40 -19.14
CA LYS A 120 -33.85 2.51 -18.35
C LYS A 120 -34.09 2.29 -16.85
N PRO A 121 -33.12 2.60 -15.98
CA PRO A 121 -33.31 2.52 -14.53
C PRO A 121 -34.44 3.45 -14.07
N ILE A 122 -35.31 2.96 -13.19
CA ILE A 122 -36.35 3.76 -12.53
C ILE A 122 -35.92 3.96 -11.07
N ILE A 123 -35.91 5.21 -10.61
CA ILE A 123 -35.62 5.54 -9.22
C ILE A 123 -36.86 5.21 -8.38
N LEU A 124 -36.80 4.15 -7.59
CA LEU A 124 -37.87 3.76 -6.66
C LEU A 124 -37.84 4.54 -5.36
N TYR A 125 -36.64 4.89 -4.90
CA TYR A 125 -36.42 5.64 -3.67
C TYR A 125 -35.20 6.54 -3.86
N GLN A 126 -35.40 7.84 -3.65
CA GLN A 126 -34.32 8.81 -3.51
C GLN A 126 -34.28 9.21 -2.04
N ARG A 127 -33.12 9.04 -1.40
CA ARG A 127 -32.94 9.56 -0.05
C ARG A 127 -33.12 11.06 -0.10
N GLN A 128 -34.09 11.59 0.66
CA GLN A 128 -34.23 13.04 0.81
C GLN A 128 -32.91 13.60 1.34
N PRO A 129 -32.40 14.72 0.80
CA PRO A 129 -31.16 15.33 1.26
C PRO A 129 -31.40 16.01 2.62
N GLU A 130 -31.66 15.23 3.67
CA GLU A 130 -32.00 15.78 4.99
C GLU A 130 -30.95 15.38 6.02
N LEU A 131 -29.94 16.25 6.08
CA LEU A 131 -29.22 16.77 7.24
C LEU A 131 -28.00 17.44 6.62
N GLU A 132 -27.97 18.77 6.60
CA GLU A 132 -26.71 19.49 6.44
C GLU A 132 -25.73 18.86 7.43
N ARG A 133 -24.79 18.09 6.91
CA ARG A 133 -23.67 17.58 7.69
C ARG A 133 -22.58 18.65 7.55
N PRO A 134 -22.46 19.61 8.49
CA PRO A 134 -21.40 20.62 8.43
C PRO A 134 -20.00 19.97 8.35
N GLU A 135 -19.87 18.72 8.81
CA GLU A 135 -18.68 17.87 8.68
C GLU A 135 -18.31 17.52 7.22
N LEU A 136 -19.28 17.51 6.30
CA LEU A 136 -19.11 17.27 4.87
C LEU A 136 -19.15 18.56 4.03
N ALA A 137 -19.45 19.71 4.64
CA ALA A 137 -19.58 21.00 3.95
C ALA A 137 -18.25 21.52 3.32
N GLY A 138 -17.13 20.85 3.60
CA GLY A 138 -15.83 21.08 2.96
C GLY A 138 -15.43 20.03 1.92
N MET A 139 -16.23 18.97 1.72
CA MET A 139 -16.01 18.03 0.61
C MET A 139 -16.70 18.62 -0.62
N ASN A 140 -15.92 18.95 -1.65
CA ASN A 140 -16.40 19.50 -2.92
C ASN A 140 -17.21 18.45 -3.72
N THR A 141 -18.26 17.85 -3.18
CA THR A 141 -19.07 16.87 -3.92
C THR A 141 -19.74 17.58 -5.10
N LYS A 142 -19.18 17.43 -6.31
CA LYS A 142 -19.87 17.85 -7.54
C LYS A 142 -21.15 17.00 -7.65
N ALA A 143 -22.27 17.63 -7.96
CA ALA A 143 -23.54 16.95 -8.11
C ALA A 143 -23.44 15.90 -9.22
N ASP A 144 -24.11 14.76 -9.03
CA ASP A 144 -24.35 13.75 -10.07
C ASP A 144 -25.20 14.38 -11.18
N THR A 145 -24.59 14.73 -12.32
CA THR A 145 -25.31 15.35 -13.45
C THR A 145 -25.82 14.33 -14.47
N ASN A 146 -25.36 13.09 -14.42
CA ASN A 146 -25.68 12.02 -15.39
C ASN A 146 -26.62 10.93 -14.82
N GLY A 147 -27.04 11.05 -13.55
CA GLY A 147 -27.99 10.15 -12.90
C GLY A 147 -27.43 8.76 -12.60
N ASN A 148 -26.11 8.60 -12.67
CA ASN A 148 -25.44 7.32 -12.45
C ASN A 148 -25.15 7.05 -10.96
N GLY A 149 -25.46 7.99 -10.06
CA GLY A 149 -25.25 7.89 -8.63
C GLY A 149 -23.81 8.14 -8.17
N LEU A 150 -22.94 8.69 -9.04
CA LEU A 150 -21.59 9.12 -8.72
C LEU A 150 -21.47 10.64 -8.97
N ALA A 151 -20.64 11.31 -8.16
CA ALA A 151 -20.27 12.69 -8.43
C ALA A 151 -19.47 12.77 -9.75
N ASP A 152 -19.76 13.76 -10.61
CA ASP A 152 -18.93 14.04 -11.77
C ASP A 152 -17.62 14.67 -11.32
N VAL A 153 -16.60 13.84 -11.13
CA VAL A 153 -15.31 14.28 -10.61
C VAL A 153 -14.38 14.66 -11.78
N GLU A 154 -13.70 15.80 -11.66
CA GLU A 154 -12.47 16.05 -12.45
C GLU A 154 -11.35 15.13 -11.92
N GLU A 155 -11.36 13.92 -12.49
CA GLU A 155 -10.81 12.65 -12.00
C GLU A 155 -9.30 12.64 -11.75
N ASP A 156 -8.53 13.31 -12.60
CA ASP A 156 -7.08 13.18 -12.61
C ASP A 156 -6.37 13.96 -11.49
N THR A 157 -7.01 15.02 -10.99
CA THR A 157 -6.36 15.98 -10.10
C THR A 157 -6.21 15.45 -8.68
N GLU A 158 -7.26 14.83 -8.13
CA GLU A 158 -7.24 14.39 -6.74
C GLU A 158 -6.37 13.13 -6.56
N HIS A 159 -6.38 12.20 -7.52
CA HIS A 159 -5.57 10.99 -7.42
C HIS A 159 -4.05 11.28 -7.44
N ALA A 160 -3.62 12.20 -8.31
CA ALA A 160 -2.24 12.66 -8.32
C ALA A 160 -1.88 13.38 -7.01
N SER A 161 -2.81 14.21 -6.49
CA SER A 161 -2.59 14.95 -5.24
C SER A 161 -2.42 14.03 -4.03
N SER A 162 -3.16 12.92 -3.94
CA SER A 162 -3.06 11.99 -2.82
C SER A 162 -1.71 11.26 -2.81
N ARG A 163 -1.21 10.88 -3.99
CA ARG A 163 0.11 10.24 -4.12
C ARG A 163 1.25 11.20 -3.81
N ALA A 164 1.12 12.47 -4.20
CA ALA A 164 2.06 13.52 -3.80
C ALA A 164 2.02 13.76 -2.28
N MET A 165 0.83 13.79 -1.67
CA MET A 165 0.67 13.88 -0.23
C MET A 165 1.35 12.71 0.50
N LEU A 166 1.18 11.48 0.00
CA LEU A 166 1.89 10.30 0.52
C LEU A 166 3.40 10.55 0.50
N PHE A 167 3.95 10.97 -0.64
CA PHE A 167 5.37 11.26 -0.77
C PHE A 167 5.87 12.25 0.29
N PHE A 168 5.15 13.36 0.51
CA PHE A 168 5.55 14.36 1.52
C PHE A 168 5.44 13.84 2.96
N ILE A 169 4.41 13.05 3.27
CA ILE A 169 4.28 12.39 4.59
C ILE A 169 5.47 11.46 4.81
N LEU A 170 5.80 10.63 3.83
CA LEU A 170 6.91 9.68 3.91
C LEU A 170 8.27 10.41 4.01
N LEU A 171 8.42 11.52 3.29
CA LEU A 171 9.59 12.38 3.37
C LEU A 171 9.76 12.94 4.79
N LEU A 172 8.69 13.42 5.42
CA LEU A 172 8.70 13.94 6.78
C LEU A 172 9.18 12.88 7.80
N LEU A 173 8.87 11.60 7.58
CA LEU A 173 9.31 10.51 8.45
C LEU A 173 10.80 10.18 8.32
N VAL A 174 11.43 10.48 7.17
CA VAL A 174 12.84 10.12 6.91
C VAL A 174 13.82 11.30 7.02
N VAL A 175 13.36 12.54 6.83
CA VAL A 175 14.19 13.76 6.94
C VAL A 175 14.92 13.88 8.29
N PRO A 176 14.30 13.60 9.46
CA PRO A 176 15.00 13.64 10.75
C PRO A 176 16.21 12.71 10.80
N ALA A 177 16.13 11.54 10.17
CA ALA A 177 17.24 10.59 10.11
C ALA A 177 18.41 11.12 9.25
N ILE A 178 18.09 11.80 8.14
CA ILE A 178 19.08 12.48 7.30
C ILE A 178 19.76 13.61 8.10
N ALA A 179 18.97 14.47 8.74
CA ALA A 179 19.49 15.59 9.54
C ALA A 179 20.36 15.12 10.70
N ALA A 180 19.91 14.12 11.46
CA ALA A 180 20.69 13.52 12.54
C ALA A 180 22.02 12.91 12.06
N ARG A 181 22.05 12.36 10.84
CA ARG A 181 23.28 11.84 10.23
C ARG A 181 24.24 12.96 9.89
N TYR A 182 23.73 14.08 9.38
CA TYR A 182 24.51 15.28 9.05
C TYR A 182 25.08 15.96 10.30
N PHE A 183 24.23 16.28 11.30
CA PHE A 183 24.64 16.98 12.52
C PHE A 183 25.32 16.11 13.57
N GLY A 184 25.21 14.79 13.48
CA GLY A 184 25.90 13.86 14.39
C GLY A 184 25.22 13.65 15.74
N ARG A 185 23.98 14.12 15.93
CA ARG A 185 23.19 13.98 17.19
C ARG A 185 21.91 13.16 16.94
N PHE A 186 21.39 12.51 17.99
CA PHE A 186 20.11 11.77 17.98
C PHE A 186 19.96 10.69 16.89
N GLN A 187 21.07 10.11 16.40
CA GLN A 187 21.05 9.16 15.27
C GLN A 187 20.21 7.91 15.52
N ARG A 188 20.19 7.39 16.75
CA ARG A 188 19.39 6.20 17.08
C ARG A 188 17.90 6.52 17.13
N SER A 189 17.52 7.62 17.79
CA SER A 189 16.11 8.01 17.96
C SER A 189 15.45 8.39 16.63
N THR A 190 16.15 9.14 15.79
CA THR A 190 15.64 9.53 14.46
C THR A 190 15.60 8.37 13.48
N LEU A 191 16.54 7.43 13.57
CA LEU A 191 16.46 6.17 12.82
C LEU A 191 15.27 5.32 13.28
N ALA A 192 15.00 5.27 14.59
CA ALA A 192 13.83 4.58 15.12
C ALA A 192 12.52 5.24 14.66
N LEU A 193 12.45 6.58 14.61
CA LEU A 193 11.29 7.32 14.07
C LEU A 193 11.00 6.96 12.60
N ALA A 194 12.04 6.78 11.79
CA ALA A 194 11.87 6.38 10.39
C ALA A 194 11.41 4.91 10.25
N ILE A 195 11.87 4.01 11.13
CA ILE A 195 11.67 2.55 10.99
C ILE A 195 10.42 2.05 11.71
N LEU A 196 10.09 2.55 12.90
CA LEU A 196 9.02 2.01 13.72
C LEU A 196 7.63 2.08 13.03
N PRO A 197 7.20 3.22 12.44
CA PRO A 197 5.91 3.24 11.77
C PRO A 197 5.92 2.38 10.49
N GLN A 198 7.07 2.24 9.83
CA GLN A 198 7.25 1.32 8.70
C GLN A 198 7.08 -0.14 9.14
N PHE A 199 7.69 -0.52 10.27
CA PHE A 199 7.56 -1.85 10.87
C PHE A 199 6.11 -2.15 11.26
N LEU A 200 5.41 -1.18 11.87
CA LEU A 200 4.01 -1.35 12.25
C LEU A 200 3.11 -1.55 11.02
N LEU A 201 3.21 -0.66 10.03
CA LEU A 201 2.41 -0.77 8.82
C LEU A 201 2.74 -2.04 8.03
N GLY A 202 4.02 -2.33 7.82
CA GLY A 202 4.47 -3.56 7.18
C GLY A 202 4.01 -4.81 7.94
N GLY A 203 4.09 -4.79 9.27
CA GLY A 203 3.62 -5.88 10.13
C GLY A 203 2.13 -6.12 10.00
N ILE A 204 1.31 -5.06 9.95
CA ILE A 204 -0.13 -5.15 9.69
C ILE A 204 -0.40 -5.76 8.32
N LEU A 205 0.26 -5.28 7.26
CA LEU A 205 0.07 -5.81 5.91
C LEU A 205 0.48 -7.27 5.80
N TRP A 206 1.62 -7.65 6.38
CA TRP A 206 2.09 -9.04 6.40
C TRP A 206 1.14 -9.93 7.21
N PHE A 207 0.68 -9.46 8.37
CA PHE A 207 -0.30 -10.19 9.16
C PHE A 207 -1.59 -10.43 8.35
N LEU A 208 -2.13 -9.39 7.72
CA LEU A 208 -3.31 -9.49 6.86
C LEU A 208 -3.05 -10.45 5.68
N ALA A 209 -1.90 -10.38 5.04
CA ALA A 209 -1.53 -11.30 3.96
C ALA A 209 -1.38 -12.76 4.43
N ILE A 210 -1.03 -13.01 5.69
CA ILE A 210 -0.94 -14.39 6.20
C ILE A 210 -2.34 -14.98 6.44
N ILE A 211 -3.29 -14.17 6.92
CA ILE A 211 -4.61 -14.67 7.33
C ILE A 211 -5.71 -14.49 6.28
N SER A 212 -5.51 -13.60 5.31
CA SER A 212 -6.54 -13.23 4.35
C SER A 212 -6.50 -14.13 3.12
N PRO A 213 -7.65 -14.67 2.67
CA PRO A 213 -7.73 -15.37 1.39
C PRO A 213 -7.80 -14.42 0.18
N LEU A 214 -7.85 -13.10 0.40
CA LEU A 214 -8.14 -12.11 -0.65
C LEU A 214 -6.92 -11.90 -1.58
N PRO A 215 -7.06 -12.10 -2.91
CA PRO A 215 -5.93 -12.01 -3.83
C PRO A 215 -5.19 -10.67 -3.83
N TYR A 216 -5.92 -9.57 -3.65
CA TYR A 216 -5.35 -8.21 -3.59
C TYR A 216 -4.66 -7.90 -2.27
N VAL A 217 -4.85 -8.69 -1.22
CA VAL A 217 -4.06 -8.57 0.02
C VAL A 217 -2.79 -9.41 -0.11
N LEU A 218 -2.92 -10.62 -0.68
CA LEU A 218 -1.82 -11.58 -0.86
C LEU A 218 -0.77 -11.11 -1.86
N TRP A 219 -1.22 -10.74 -3.07
CA TRP A 219 -0.34 -10.33 -4.16
C TRP A 219 -0.08 -8.83 -4.09
N ASN A 220 0.41 -8.38 -2.94
CA ASN A 220 0.71 -6.98 -2.69
C ASN A 220 2.22 -6.74 -2.61
N GLU A 221 2.75 -6.03 -3.60
CA GLU A 221 4.14 -5.61 -3.73
C GLU A 221 4.60 -4.72 -2.55
N SER A 222 3.67 -4.04 -1.87
CA SER A 222 3.95 -3.32 -0.63
C SER A 222 4.55 -4.23 0.45
N LEU A 223 4.29 -5.54 0.43
CA LEU A 223 4.90 -6.51 1.36
C LEU A 223 6.42 -6.61 1.16
N LEU A 224 6.90 -6.48 -0.08
CA LEU A 224 8.33 -6.47 -0.41
C LEU A 224 9.01 -5.14 -0.06
N VAL A 225 8.25 -4.04 -0.09
CA VAL A 225 8.75 -2.69 0.23
C VAL A 225 8.71 -2.42 1.73
N LEU A 226 7.65 -2.81 2.43
CA LEU A 226 7.49 -2.63 3.87
C LEU A 226 7.78 -3.93 4.61
N LEU A 227 9.04 -4.35 4.55
CA LEU A 227 9.48 -5.60 5.17
C LEU A 227 9.62 -5.40 6.70
N PRO A 228 8.90 -6.17 7.55
CA PRO A 228 8.99 -6.05 9.01
C PRO A 228 10.41 -6.30 9.54
N LEU A 229 11.22 -7.03 8.77
CA LEU A 229 12.62 -7.31 9.06
C LEU A 229 13.49 -6.05 9.14
N ASP A 230 13.06 -4.91 8.60
CA ASP A 230 13.80 -3.64 8.69
C ASP A 230 13.97 -3.16 10.15
N LEU A 231 13.18 -3.69 11.09
CA LEU A 231 13.41 -3.51 12.54
C LEU A 231 14.82 -3.95 12.97
N LEU A 232 15.43 -4.90 12.25
CA LEU A 232 16.79 -5.39 12.51
C LEU A 232 17.85 -4.28 12.43
N LEU A 233 17.61 -3.19 11.70
CA LEU A 233 18.52 -2.04 11.66
C LEU A 233 18.73 -1.38 13.04
N LEU A 234 17.76 -1.52 13.95
CA LEU A 234 17.85 -0.98 15.31
C LEU A 234 18.57 -1.94 16.27
N ILE A 235 18.57 -3.25 15.98
CA ILE A 235 19.00 -4.31 16.89
C ILE A 235 20.39 -4.86 16.51
N LEU A 236 20.70 -4.97 15.22
CA LEU A 236 21.90 -5.65 14.73
C LEU A 236 23.20 -4.93 15.10
N LYS A 237 24.25 -5.74 15.34
CA LYS A 237 25.64 -5.28 15.47
C LYS A 237 26.10 -4.53 14.20
N PRO A 238 27.06 -3.58 14.30
CA PRO A 238 27.43 -2.69 13.19
C PRO A 238 27.70 -3.36 11.85
N ASP A 239 28.42 -4.48 11.81
CA ASP A 239 28.80 -5.14 10.56
C ASP A 239 27.60 -5.83 9.90
N LYS A 240 26.85 -6.62 10.66
CA LYS A 240 25.62 -7.29 10.19
C LYS A 240 24.56 -6.28 9.75
N ARG A 241 24.43 -5.18 10.49
CA ARG A 241 23.51 -4.09 10.17
C ARG A 241 23.83 -3.43 8.83
N ARG A 242 25.12 -3.16 8.56
CA ARG A 242 25.55 -2.59 7.27
C ARG A 242 25.33 -3.56 6.13
N LEU A 243 25.64 -4.85 6.33
CA LEU A 243 25.41 -5.88 5.33
C LEU A 243 23.92 -6.00 4.96
N TYR A 244 23.05 -6.09 5.99
CA TYR A 244 21.60 -6.09 5.82
C TYR A 244 21.13 -4.85 5.03
N ALA A 245 21.53 -3.66 5.48
CA ALA A 245 21.10 -2.40 4.87
C ALA A 245 21.51 -2.29 3.39
N ARG A 246 22.72 -2.75 3.04
CA ARG A 246 23.18 -2.79 1.64
C ARG A 246 22.36 -3.78 0.80
N GLY A 247 22.13 -4.99 1.31
CA GLY A 247 21.28 -5.97 0.64
C GLY A 247 19.86 -5.43 0.42
N ARG A 248 19.32 -4.72 1.42
CA ARG A 248 18.01 -4.09 1.34
C ARG A 248 17.95 -2.98 0.29
N VAL A 249 18.96 -2.11 0.20
CA VAL A 249 19.05 -1.09 -0.86
C VAL A 249 19.12 -1.75 -2.24
N VAL A 250 19.92 -2.81 -2.42
CA VAL A 250 19.99 -3.55 -3.68
C VAL A 250 18.64 -4.15 -4.05
N MET A 251 17.95 -4.78 -3.09
CA MET A 251 16.62 -5.35 -3.30
C MET A 251 15.59 -4.28 -3.70
N LEU A 252 15.57 -3.12 -3.03
CA LEU A 252 14.68 -2.01 -3.37
C LEU A 252 15.02 -1.40 -4.73
N GLY A 253 16.31 -1.32 -5.08
CA GLY A 253 16.76 -0.90 -6.40
C GLY A 253 16.32 -1.86 -7.50
N LEU A 254 16.41 -3.17 -7.24
CA LEU A 254 15.90 -4.20 -8.14
C LEU A 254 14.37 -4.10 -8.29
N TYR A 255 13.64 -3.86 -7.19
CA TYR A 255 12.20 -3.61 -7.26
C TYR A 255 11.87 -2.43 -8.19
N VAL A 256 12.55 -1.29 -8.04
CA VAL A 256 12.35 -0.11 -8.91
C VAL A 256 12.67 -0.45 -10.35
N LEU A 257 13.76 -1.17 -10.63
CA LEU A 257 14.10 -1.62 -11.98
C LEU A 257 12.98 -2.50 -12.57
N LEU A 258 12.50 -3.48 -11.80
CA LEU A 258 11.42 -4.37 -12.23
C LEU A 258 10.08 -3.62 -12.44
N ASN A 259 9.84 -2.54 -11.70
CA ASN A 259 8.70 -1.64 -11.90
C ASN A 259 8.84 -0.83 -13.20
N LEU A 260 10.02 -0.28 -13.48
CA LEU A 260 10.29 0.48 -14.70
C LEU A 260 10.16 -0.35 -15.98
N ILE A 261 10.50 -1.64 -15.95
CA ILE A 261 10.33 -2.55 -17.09
C ILE A 261 8.93 -3.19 -17.15
N GLY A 262 8.00 -2.81 -16.27
CA GLY A 262 6.61 -3.27 -16.28
C GLY A 262 6.36 -4.66 -15.68
N VAL A 263 7.34 -5.28 -15.04
CA VAL A 263 7.17 -6.57 -14.33
C VAL A 263 6.37 -6.35 -13.05
N MET A 264 6.80 -5.36 -12.25
CA MET A 264 6.07 -4.88 -11.07
C MET A 264 5.08 -3.81 -11.53
N LYS A 265 3.83 -3.88 -11.08
CA LYS A 265 2.73 -3.07 -11.64
C LYS A 265 2.19 -2.03 -10.66
N GLN A 266 2.44 -2.19 -9.36
CA GLN A 266 1.85 -1.29 -8.37
C GLN A 266 2.47 0.11 -8.41
N PRO A 267 1.67 1.19 -8.30
CA PRO A 267 2.13 2.57 -8.31
C PRO A 267 2.73 3.01 -6.96
N ILE A 268 3.62 2.21 -6.38
CA ILE A 268 4.16 2.41 -5.01
C ILE A 268 5.58 2.97 -4.98
N LEU A 269 6.03 3.65 -6.04
CA LEU A 269 7.37 4.26 -6.08
C LEU A 269 7.60 5.27 -4.93
N ALA A 270 6.57 6.05 -4.57
CA ALA A 270 6.64 6.94 -3.41
C ALA A 270 6.88 6.15 -2.11
N LEU A 271 6.30 4.96 -1.98
CA LEU A 271 6.44 4.11 -0.80
C LEU A 271 7.86 3.55 -0.65
N VAL A 272 8.57 3.30 -1.77
CA VAL A 272 9.94 2.78 -1.78
C VAL A 272 10.93 3.70 -1.09
N ILE A 273 10.73 5.02 -1.16
CA ILE A 273 11.62 6.01 -0.55
C ILE A 273 11.73 5.81 0.95
N TRP A 274 10.63 5.42 1.58
CA TRP A 274 10.54 5.29 3.03
C TRP A 274 11.54 4.26 3.61
N PRO A 275 11.60 2.99 3.16
CA PRO A 275 12.65 2.06 3.57
C PRO A 275 14.01 2.36 2.91
N LEU A 276 14.04 2.96 1.73
CA LEU A 276 15.28 3.20 0.99
C LEU A 276 16.22 4.13 1.77
N VAL A 277 15.70 5.26 2.28
CA VAL A 277 16.51 6.27 2.98
C VAL A 277 17.22 5.73 4.24
N PRO A 278 16.54 5.14 5.25
CA PRO A 278 17.20 4.63 6.44
C PRO A 278 18.21 3.52 6.11
N ASN A 279 17.88 2.63 5.16
CA ASN A 279 18.82 1.60 4.71
C ASN A 279 20.05 2.20 4.01
N PHE A 280 19.88 3.21 3.17
CA PHE A 280 20.99 3.90 2.50
C PHE A 280 21.90 4.63 3.52
N LEU A 281 21.30 5.35 4.47
CA LEU A 281 22.02 6.06 5.54
C LEU A 281 22.89 5.11 6.37
N VAL A 282 22.39 3.91 6.66
CA VAL A 282 23.11 2.90 7.43
C VAL A 282 24.17 2.18 6.59
N GLY A 283 23.86 1.84 5.35
CA GLY A 283 24.71 1.02 4.48
C GLY A 283 25.90 1.76 3.84
N PHE A 284 25.72 3.05 3.49
CA PHE A 284 26.65 3.78 2.61
C PHE A 284 27.12 5.12 3.18
N TRP A 285 26.30 5.84 3.95
CA TRP A 285 26.68 7.18 4.41
C TRP A 285 27.75 7.11 5.51
N LYS A 286 28.98 7.58 5.19
CA LYS A 286 30.06 7.88 6.14
C LYS A 286 30.03 9.36 6.53
N PRO A 287 29.55 9.74 7.73
CA PRO A 287 29.34 11.14 8.07
C PRO A 287 30.67 11.87 8.33
N ALA A 288 30.70 13.18 8.06
CA ALA A 288 31.93 13.99 8.14
C ALA A 288 32.60 13.97 9.53
N TRP A 289 31.81 13.87 10.60
CA TRP A 289 32.34 13.73 11.96
C TRP A 289 33.11 12.43 12.19
N SER A 290 32.88 11.38 11.40
CA SER A 290 33.63 10.13 11.53
C SER A 290 35.09 10.31 11.09
N LYS A 291 35.36 11.21 10.13
CA LYS A 291 36.73 11.56 9.74
C LYS A 291 37.46 12.30 10.87
N LYS A 292 36.82 13.29 11.50
CA LYS A 292 37.39 14.04 12.65
C LYS A 292 37.80 13.11 13.80
N ARG A 293 36.90 12.18 14.18
CA ARG A 293 37.17 11.21 15.25
C ARG A 293 38.35 10.29 14.95
N HIS A 294 38.49 9.84 13.70
CA HIS A 294 39.64 9.03 13.27
C HIS A 294 40.95 9.80 13.29
N VAL A 295 40.93 11.09 12.90
CA VAL A 295 42.11 11.97 12.98
C VAL A 295 42.51 12.15 14.44
N GLU A 296 41.57 12.53 15.33
CA GLU A 296 41.84 12.70 16.76
C GLU A 296 42.36 11.42 17.43
N THR A 297 41.78 10.25 17.14
CA THR A 297 42.30 8.98 17.68
C THR A 297 43.65 8.56 17.09
N SER A 298 43.93 8.90 15.83
CA SER A 298 45.24 8.62 15.22
C SER A 298 46.34 9.51 15.79
N VAL A 299 46.04 10.79 16.05
CA VAL A 299 46.95 11.75 16.69
C VAL A 299 47.19 11.33 18.14
N ALA A 300 46.13 11.03 18.91
CA ALA A 300 46.28 10.57 20.30
C ALA A 300 47.09 9.26 20.42
N LYS A 301 46.94 8.32 19.47
CA LYS A 301 47.78 7.10 19.43
C LYS A 301 49.23 7.39 19.03
N ALA A 302 49.47 8.34 18.13
CA ALA A 302 50.81 8.74 17.73
C ALA A 302 51.55 9.43 18.90
N ASP A 303 50.85 10.29 19.63
CA ASP A 303 51.39 10.99 20.81
C ASP A 303 51.71 10.01 21.95
N ALA A 304 50.80 9.05 22.23
CA ALA A 304 51.04 8.00 23.22
C ALA A 304 52.27 7.12 22.88
N LYS A 305 52.44 6.76 21.60
CA LYS A 305 53.60 5.99 21.14
C LYS A 305 54.92 6.78 21.27
N LYS A 306 54.87 8.11 21.15
CA LYS A 306 56.04 8.99 21.28
C LYS A 306 56.47 9.17 22.74
N LEU A 307 55.51 9.17 23.67
CA LEU A 307 55.74 9.16 25.12
C LEU A 307 56.42 7.85 25.57
N ASP A 308 55.94 6.69 25.12
CA ASP A 308 56.54 5.38 25.45
C ASP A 308 57.96 5.20 24.88
N ALA A 309 58.26 5.78 23.71
CA ALA A 309 59.61 5.72 23.13
C ALA A 309 60.63 6.62 23.85
N SER A 310 60.17 7.58 24.66
CA SER A 310 61.02 8.50 25.41
C SER A 310 61.34 8.03 26.84
N SER A 311 60.74 6.92 27.28
CA SER A 311 60.88 6.36 28.63
C SER A 311 61.69 5.06 28.71
N GLU A 312 62.28 4.58 27.60
CA GLU A 312 63.25 3.48 27.64
C GLU A 312 64.58 3.94 28.28
N PRO A 313 65.02 3.37 29.42
CA PRO A 313 66.29 3.73 30.02
C PRO A 313 67.43 3.11 29.22
N THR A 314 68.33 3.97 28.72
CA THR A 314 69.64 3.59 28.19
C THR A 314 70.40 2.76 29.22
N SER A 315 70.43 1.43 29.05
CA SER A 315 71.27 0.55 29.86
C SER A 315 72.74 0.71 29.43
N ALA A 316 73.46 1.50 30.21
CA ALA A 316 74.89 1.69 30.05
C ALA A 316 75.64 0.38 30.30
N LYS A 317 76.26 -0.16 29.25
CA LYS A 317 77.28 -1.21 29.31
C LYS A 317 78.44 -0.75 30.21
N LYS A 318 78.57 -1.33 31.40
CA LYS A 318 79.76 -1.23 32.24
C LYS A 318 80.77 -2.31 31.79
N LYS A 319 81.84 -1.89 31.12
CA LYS A 319 83.01 -2.73 30.82
C LYS A 319 83.88 -2.88 32.06
N SER A 320 84.34 -4.10 32.29
CA SER A 320 85.29 -4.52 33.33
C SER A 320 86.69 -3.95 33.09
N ALA A 321 87.33 -3.52 34.17
CA ALA A 321 88.77 -3.55 34.38
C ALA A 321 88.99 -3.98 35.83
#